data_AF-A0ABD0QJQ9-F1
#
_entry.id   AF-A0ABD0QJQ9-F1
#
_cell.length_a   1.000
_cell.length_b   1.000
_cell.length_c   1.000
_cell.angle_alpha   90.00
_cell.angle_beta   90.00
_cell.angle_gamma   90.00
#
_symmetry.space_group_name_H-M   'P 1'
#
loop_
_entity.id
_entity.type
_entity.pdbx_description
1 polymer ?
#
loop_
_entity_poly.entity_id
_entity_poly.type
_entity_poly.pdbx_seq_one_letter_code
_entity_poly.pdbx_strand_id
1 'polypeptide(L)' 'GEKNHPSPNFKQYVREQGSLTDQLSRRQVRVYQLYSRTSGRHVQIQGKRVSATAEDGNTF' A
#
# COMPACT_ATOMS: atom_id res chain seq x y z
N GLY A 1 -16.48 37.55 20.01
CA GLY A 1 -16.86 36.21 20.48
C GLY A 1 -16.43 35.22 19.45
N GLU A 2 -15.30 34.55 19.67
CA GLU A 2 -14.74 33.58 18.73
C GLU A 2 -15.50 32.27 18.90
N LYS A 3 -16.19 31.81 17.86
CA LYS A 3 -16.89 30.53 17.87
C LYS A 3 -15.84 29.43 17.80
N ASN A 4 -15.64 28.71 18.90
CA ASN A 4 -14.84 27.48 18.90
C ASN A 4 -15.46 26.49 17.91
N HIS A 5 -14.81 26.29 16.76
CA HIS A 5 -15.18 25.24 15.83
C HIS A 5 -14.82 23.88 16.45
N PRO A 6 -15.69 22.86 16.35
CA PRO A 6 -15.38 21.55 16.88
C PRO A 6 -14.13 20.99 16.21
N SER A 7 -13.28 20.33 16.98
CA SER A 7 -12.08 19.65 16.47
C SER A 7 -12.47 18.64 15.38
N PRO A 8 -11.73 18.57 14.26
CA PRO A 8 -12.07 17.67 13.15
C PRO A 8 -12.20 16.21 13.62
N ASN A 9 -13.28 15.53 13.21
CA ASN A 9 -13.44 14.11 13.47
C ASN A 9 -12.68 13.29 12.42
N PHE A 10 -11.39 13.09 12.65
CA PHE A 10 -10.54 12.32 11.74
C PHE A 10 -10.99 10.86 11.56
N LYS A 11 -11.71 10.27 12.51
CA LYS A 11 -12.25 8.90 12.36
C LYS A 11 -13.28 8.82 11.24
N GLN A 12 -14.14 9.83 11.10
CA GLN A 12 -15.10 9.89 10.01
C GLN A 12 -14.40 10.17 8.68
N TYR A 13 -13.50 11.15 8.67
CA TYR A 13 -12.70 11.52 7.49
C TYR A 13 -11.93 10.33 6.89
N VAL A 14 -11.25 9.53 7.72
CA VAL A 14 -10.51 8.35 7.25
C VAL A 14 -11.43 7.29 6.65
N ARG A 15 -12.63 7.09 7.20
CA ARG A 15 -13.62 6.15 6.62
C ARG A 15 -14.12 6.61 5.26
N GLU A 16 -14.40 7.90 5.12
CA GLU A 16 -14.90 8.48 3.86
C GLU A 16 -13.80 8.49 2.78
N GLN A 17 -12.62 9.02 3.09
CA GLN A 17 -11.49 9.09 2.14
C GLN A 17 -10.90 7.72 1.79
N GLY A 18 -10.87 6.78 2.75
CA GLY A 18 -10.32 5.44 2.52
C GLY A 18 -11.22 4.50 1.71
N SER A 19 -12.45 4.91 1.37
CA SER A 19 -13.40 4.10 0.58
C SER A 19 -13.01 3.99 -0.90
N LEU A 20 -12.25 4.97 -1.41
CA LEU A 20 -11.78 5.05 -2.79
C LEU A 20 -10.28 5.35 -2.80
N THR A 21 -9.66 5.28 -3.98
CA THR A 21 -8.26 5.72 -4.12
C THR A 21 -8.20 7.24 -3.99
N ASP A 22 -7.46 7.71 -3.00
CA ASP A 22 -7.18 9.15 -2.82
C ASP A 22 -6.40 9.70 -4.02
N GLN A 23 -7.02 10.67 -4.72
CA GLN A 23 -6.47 11.35 -5.90
C GLN A 23 -5.80 12.69 -5.57
N LEU A 24 -5.93 13.18 -4.32
CA LEU A 24 -5.47 14.51 -3.91
C LEU A 24 -4.14 14.43 -3.15
N SER A 25 -3.94 13.38 -2.35
CA SER A 25 -2.71 13.21 -1.57
C SER A 25 -1.58 12.58 -2.38
N ARG A 26 -0.34 12.97 -2.07
CA ARG A 26 0.85 12.26 -2.57
C ARG A 26 0.85 10.82 -2.04
N ARG A 27 0.84 9.84 -2.94
CA ARG A 27 0.94 8.42 -2.57
C ARG A 27 2.35 8.06 -2.11
N GLN A 28 2.48 7.45 -0.93
CA GLN A 28 3.74 6.88 -0.47
C GLN A 28 4.03 5.57 -1.24
N VAL A 29 5.24 5.45 -1.80
CA VAL A 29 5.72 4.27 -2.52
C VAL A 29 6.81 3.58 -1.70
N ARG A 30 6.77 2.24 -1.63
CA ARG A 30 7.79 1.40 -1.00
C ARG A 30 8.22 0.31 -1.97
N VAL A 31 9.51 0.00 -1.99
CA VAL A 31 10.09 -1.06 -2.83
C VAL A 31 10.71 -2.10 -1.90
N TYR A 32 10.24 -3.35 -2.03
CA TYR A 32 10.68 -4.48 -1.23
C TYR A 32 10.35 -5.79 -1.95
N GLN A 33 11.01 -6.87 -1.54
CA GLN A 33 10.70 -8.22 -2.02
C GLN A 33 9.62 -8.86 -1.14
N LEU A 34 8.64 -9.53 -1.76
CA LEU A 34 7.63 -10.31 -1.04
C LEU A 34 8.10 -11.76 -0.91
N TYR A 35 8.48 -12.18 0.30
CA TYR A 35 8.89 -13.56 0.59
C TYR A 35 7.68 -14.47 0.82
N SER A 36 7.64 -15.60 0.12
CA SER A 36 6.65 -16.66 0.30
C SER A 36 7.18 -17.70 1.27
N ARG A 37 6.52 -17.83 2.42
CA ARG A 37 6.88 -18.83 3.44
C ARG A 37 6.76 -20.27 2.92
N THR A 38 5.79 -20.56 2.05
CA THR A 38 5.55 -21.90 1.53
C THR A 38 6.61 -22.34 0.54
N SER A 39 7.08 -21.43 -0.32
CA SER A 39 8.09 -21.77 -1.35
C SER A 39 9.52 -21.49 -0.92
N GLY A 40 9.73 -20.69 0.13
CA GLY A 40 11.07 -20.29 0.57
C GLY A 40 11.76 -19.30 -0.38
N ARG A 41 10.97 -18.58 -1.19
CA ARG A 41 11.43 -17.76 -2.32
C ARG A 41 10.65 -16.45 -2.42
N HIS A 42 11.08 -15.55 -3.30
CA HIS A 42 10.42 -14.26 -3.52
C HIS A 42 9.39 -14.29 -4.66
N VAL A 43 8.37 -13.44 -4.53
CA VAL A 43 7.40 -13.15 -5.59
C VAL A 43 8.08 -12.37 -6.70
N GLN A 44 7.86 -12.79 -7.94
CA GLN A 44 8.31 -12.13 -9.18
C GLN A 44 7.16 -12.03 -10.18
N ILE A 45 7.28 -11.09 -11.11
CA ILE A 45 6.32 -10.89 -12.19
C ILE A 45 7.04 -10.98 -13.53
N GLN A 46 6.74 -12.02 -14.31
CA GLN A 46 7.29 -12.21 -15.65
C GLN A 46 6.19 -12.00 -16.68
N GLY A 47 6.12 -10.82 -17.27
CA GLY A 47 5.03 -10.40 -18.14
C GLY A 47 3.70 -10.39 -17.38
N LYS A 48 2.77 -11.30 -17.71
CA LYS A 48 1.50 -11.46 -17.00
C LYS A 48 1.52 -12.58 -15.94
N ARG A 49 2.64 -13.30 -15.81
CA ARG A 49 2.76 -14.44 -14.89
C ARG A 49 3.31 -13.97 -13.54
N VAL A 50 2.59 -14.31 -12.48
CA VAL A 50 3.01 -14.10 -11.10
C VAL A 50 3.43 -15.44 -10.51
N SER A 51 4.58 -15.50 -9.84
CA SER A 51 5.08 -16.72 -9.18
C SER A 51 5.95 -16.38 -7.98
N ALA A 52 6.14 -17.33 -7.06
CA ALA A 52 6.99 -17.16 -5.88
C ALA A 52 8.20 -18.09 -5.93
N THR A 53 9.04 -17.95 -6.95
CA THR A 53 10.20 -18.83 -7.21
C THR A 53 11.50 -18.04 -7.37
N ALA A 54 11.50 -16.73 -7.16
CA ALA A 54 12.66 -15.89 -7.37
C ALA A 54 13.69 -16.03 -6.23
N GLU A 55 14.97 -15.93 -6.62
CA GLU A 55 16.10 -15.76 -5.73
C GLU A 55 16.03 -14.42 -4.99
N ASP A 56 16.79 -14.28 -3.89
CA ASP A 56 16.96 -12.99 -3.23
C ASP A 56 17.71 -11.99 -4.13
N GLY A 57 17.24 -10.75 -4.16
CA GLY A 57 17.83 -9.67 -4.96
C GLY A 57 17.47 -9.73 -6.45
N ASN A 58 16.54 -10.61 -6.83
CA ASN A 58 16.07 -10.72 -8.21
C ASN A 58 15.36 -9.42 -8.65
N THR A 59 15.69 -8.94 -9.85
CA THR A 59 15.22 -7.63 -10.37
C THR A 59 14.00 -7.74 -11.30
N PHE A 60 13.38 -8.92 -11.41
CA PHE A 60 12.31 -9.22 -12.36
C PHE A 60 10.91 -9.06 -11.76
#